data_AF-A0A6J4G0L0-F1
#
_entry.id   AF-A0A6J4G0L0-F1
#
_cell.length_a   1.000
_cell.length_b   1.000
_cell.length_c   1.000
_cell.angle_alpha   90.00
_cell.angle_beta   90.00
_cell.angle_gamma   90.00
#
_symmetry.space_group_name_H-M   'P 1'
#
loop_
_entity.id
_entity.type
_entity.pdbx_description
1 polymer ?
#
loop_
_entity_poly.entity_id
_entity_poly.type
_entity_poly.pdbx_seq_one_letter_code
_entity_poly.pdbx_strand_id
1 'polypeptide(L)'
;MIAPRFLAIAAIILLALPLAAAAETGHWSRMAAAISDEIAKAEALALAGKSDEAKKTVTQAYFGLFESEKMEAALRKEIGSKHAFGREKQFGDLRKLVAKGPPDEIRRLSAALRSGLAEDGKALDAAGVSPDVFAVNQ
;
A
#
# COMPACT_ATOMS: atom_id res chain seq x y z
N MET A 1 8.63 -46.75 -58.89
CA MET A 1 9.57 -45.63 -58.67
C MET A 1 8.85 -44.45 -58.05
N ILE A 2 9.08 -44.26 -56.75
CA ILE A 2 9.09 -43.04 -55.90
C ILE A 2 7.99 -41.97 -56.12
N ALA A 3 7.06 -41.89 -55.16
CA ALA A 3 6.18 -40.73 -54.94
C ALA A 3 6.91 -39.62 -54.15
N PRO A 4 6.71 -38.32 -54.45
CA PRO A 4 7.31 -37.25 -53.67
C PRO A 4 6.52 -37.00 -52.39
N ARG A 5 7.20 -37.05 -51.25
CA ARG A 5 6.66 -36.70 -49.93
C ARG A 5 6.65 -35.17 -49.84
N PHE A 6 5.47 -34.57 -49.83
CA PHE A 6 5.34 -33.14 -49.51
C PHE A 6 5.59 -32.96 -48.01
N LEU A 7 6.72 -32.34 -47.69
CA LEU A 7 7.08 -31.94 -46.33
C LEU A 7 6.16 -30.78 -45.92
N ALA A 8 5.26 -31.01 -44.96
CA ALA A 8 4.48 -29.93 -44.36
C ALA A 8 5.40 -29.09 -43.45
N ILE A 9 5.76 -27.89 -43.88
CA ILE A 9 6.43 -26.91 -43.02
C ILE A 9 5.33 -26.19 -42.24
N ALA A 10 5.10 -26.63 -41.00
CA ALA A 10 4.28 -25.88 -40.06
C ALA A 10 5.10 -24.66 -39.58
N ALA A 11 4.72 -23.47 -40.03
CA ALA A 11 5.25 -22.22 -39.50
C ALA A 11 4.67 -22.00 -38.09
N ILE A 12 5.46 -22.29 -37.06
CA ILE A 12 5.15 -21.90 -35.68
C ILE A 12 5.54 -20.43 -35.54
N ILE A 13 4.56 -19.53 -35.66
CA ILE A 13 4.72 -18.14 -35.25
C ILE A 13 4.67 -18.13 -33.73
N LEU A 14 5.84 -18.09 -33.08
CA LEU A 14 5.97 -17.91 -31.64
C LEU A 14 5.66 -16.43 -31.33
N LEU A 15 4.39 -16.15 -31.00
CA LEU A 15 3.97 -14.83 -30.53
C LEU A 15 4.58 -14.60 -29.13
N ALA A 16 5.70 -13.90 -29.06
CA ALA A 16 6.26 -13.41 -27.81
C ALA A 16 5.34 -12.32 -27.24
N LEU A 17 4.41 -12.70 -26.37
CA LEU A 17 3.70 -11.76 -25.52
C LEU A 17 4.74 -11.03 -24.67
N PRO A 18 4.73 -9.69 -24.58
CA PRO A 18 5.57 -9.00 -23.62
C PRO A 18 5.04 -9.42 -22.24
N LEU A 19 5.82 -10.24 -21.54
CA LEU A 19 5.64 -10.40 -20.11
C LEU A 19 5.96 -9.01 -19.55
N ALA A 20 4.92 -8.23 -19.25
CA ALA A 20 5.08 -7.04 -18.42
C ALA A 20 5.78 -7.54 -17.18
N ALA A 21 7.08 -7.26 -17.06
CA ALA A 21 7.84 -7.58 -15.88
C ALA A 21 7.06 -6.93 -14.74
N ALA A 22 6.46 -7.76 -13.87
CA ALA A 22 5.88 -7.26 -12.64
C ALA A 22 7.04 -6.55 -11.95
N ALA A 23 7.01 -5.22 -11.92
CA ALA A 23 8.00 -4.48 -11.19
C ALA A 23 7.98 -5.03 -9.78
N GLU A 24 9.12 -5.56 -9.31
CA GLU A 24 9.27 -6.03 -7.94
C GLU A 24 8.76 -4.91 -7.03
N THR A 25 7.64 -5.16 -6.35
CA THR A 25 7.07 -4.16 -5.45
C THR A 25 8.07 -3.96 -4.34
N GLY A 26 8.50 -2.72 -4.09
CA GLY A 26 9.49 -2.47 -3.06
C GLY A 26 8.92 -2.71 -1.66
N HIS A 27 9.81 -2.75 -0.66
CA HIS A 27 9.43 -2.99 0.73
C HIS A 27 8.39 -1.98 1.22
N TRP A 28 8.59 -0.69 0.95
CA TRP A 28 7.72 0.36 1.43
C TRP A 28 6.37 0.37 0.72
N SER A 29 6.32 0.04 -0.57
CA SER A 29 5.06 -0.14 -1.29
C SER A 29 4.24 -1.28 -0.71
N ARG A 30 4.87 -2.41 -0.32
CA ARG A 30 4.16 -3.51 0.36
C ARG A 30 3.67 -3.10 1.74
N MET A 31 4.48 -2.36 2.51
CA MET A 31 4.07 -1.84 3.82
C MET A 31 2.87 -0.88 3.70
N ALA A 32 2.94 0.05 2.76
CA ALA A 32 1.84 0.97 2.45
C ALA A 32 0.54 0.25 2.07
N ALA A 33 0.64 -0.85 1.31
CA ALA A 33 -0.50 -1.68 0.96
C ALA A 33 -1.12 -2.36 2.19
N ALA A 34 -0.30 -2.98 3.05
CA ALA A 34 -0.78 -3.62 4.28
C ALA A 34 -1.49 -2.64 5.23
N ILE A 35 -0.95 -1.44 5.40
CA ILE A 35 -1.59 -0.37 6.18
C ILE A 35 -2.90 0.06 5.51
N SER A 36 -2.92 0.16 4.18
CA SER A 36 -4.11 0.55 3.41
C SER A 36 -5.25 -0.46 3.54
N ASP A 37 -4.93 -1.75 3.65
CA ASP A 37 -5.92 -2.81 3.85
C ASP A 37 -6.59 -2.69 5.23
N GLU A 38 -5.82 -2.42 6.29
CA GLU A 38 -6.40 -2.16 7.62
C GLU A 38 -7.23 -0.87 7.65
N ILE A 39 -6.86 0.17 6.90
CA ILE A 39 -7.69 1.38 6.76
C ILE A 39 -9.01 1.06 6.05
N ALA A 40 -8.99 0.28 4.97
CA ALA A 40 -10.19 -0.12 4.24
C ALA A 40 -11.12 -0.98 5.13
N LYS A 41 -10.55 -1.85 5.95
CA LYS A 41 -11.28 -2.63 6.96
C LYS A 41 -11.90 -1.74 8.04
N ALA A 42 -11.18 -0.73 8.54
CA ALA A 42 -11.73 0.22 9.48
C ALA A 42 -12.91 1.01 8.91
N GLU A 43 -12.82 1.44 7.64
CA GLU A 43 -13.94 2.04 6.92
C GLU A 43 -15.14 1.09 6.88
N ALA A 44 -14.94 -0.16 6.45
CA ALA A 44 -16.03 -1.14 6.38
C ALA A 44 -16.71 -1.40 7.74
N LEU A 45 -15.92 -1.49 8.82
CA LEU A 45 -16.43 -1.63 10.19
C LEU A 45 -17.27 -0.42 10.60
N ALA A 46 -16.78 0.80 10.33
CA ALA A 46 -17.51 2.02 10.68
C ALA A 46 -18.85 2.12 9.94
N LEU A 47 -18.86 1.78 8.64
CA LEU A 47 -20.07 1.78 7.81
C LEU A 47 -21.08 0.71 8.21
N ALA A 48 -20.62 -0.37 8.86
CA ALA A 48 -21.46 -1.40 9.46
C ALA A 48 -21.94 -1.02 10.89
N GLY A 49 -21.67 0.20 11.36
CA GLY A 49 -22.04 0.66 12.70
C GLY A 49 -21.13 0.16 13.83
N LYS A 50 -20.00 -0.51 13.50
CA LYS A 50 -19.05 -1.07 14.47
C LYS A 50 -17.94 -0.07 14.81
N SER A 51 -18.32 1.11 15.29
CA SER A 51 -17.42 2.25 15.48
C SER A 51 -16.24 1.98 16.43
N ASP A 52 -16.42 1.18 17.47
CA ASP A 52 -15.33 0.89 18.42
C ASP A 52 -14.29 -0.07 17.85
N GLU A 53 -14.73 -1.08 17.09
CA GLU A 53 -13.83 -1.95 16.32
C GLU A 53 -13.08 -1.12 15.26
N ALA A 54 -13.78 -0.24 14.54
CA ALA A 54 -13.15 0.63 13.55
C ALA A 54 -12.06 1.54 14.14
N LYS A 55 -12.32 2.19 15.29
CA LYS A 55 -11.30 2.99 16.00
C LYS A 55 -10.08 2.16 16.37
N LYS A 56 -10.30 0.94 16.89
CA LYS A 56 -9.22 0.03 17.28
C LYS A 56 -8.39 -0.34 16.05
N THR A 57 -9.04 -0.65 14.93
CA THR A 57 -8.37 -0.96 13.67
C THR A 57 -7.52 0.21 13.15
N VAL A 58 -8.03 1.45 13.12
CA VAL A 58 -7.21 2.62 12.73
C VAL A 58 -6.00 2.80 13.67
N THR A 59 -6.22 2.60 14.96
CA THR A 59 -5.16 2.72 15.99
C THR A 59 -4.07 1.65 15.78
N GLN A 60 -4.46 0.42 15.47
CA GLN A 60 -3.53 -0.67 15.18
C GLN A 60 -2.78 -0.46 13.86
N ALA A 61 -3.45 0.03 12.81
CA ALA A 61 -2.79 0.38 11.56
C ALA A 61 -1.71 1.46 11.75
N TYR A 62 -1.96 2.43 12.64
CA TYR A 62 -0.97 3.45 13.00
C TYR A 62 0.19 2.86 13.83
N PHE A 63 -0.08 2.41 15.06
CA PHE A 63 0.99 2.02 15.98
C PHE A 63 1.66 0.71 15.61
N GLY A 64 0.90 -0.27 15.12
CA GLY A 64 1.39 -1.61 14.85
C GLY A 64 2.04 -1.79 13.48
N LEU A 65 1.76 -0.91 12.51
CA LEU A 65 2.34 -0.98 11.18
C LEU A 65 3.08 0.31 10.84
N PHE A 66 2.39 1.45 10.72
CA PHE A 66 2.99 2.69 10.26
C PHE A 66 4.18 3.17 11.12
N GLU A 67 4.05 3.13 12.44
CA GLU A 67 5.10 3.55 13.38
C GLU A 67 6.09 2.41 13.68
N SER A 68 5.58 1.24 14.08
CA SER A 68 6.42 0.10 14.49
C SER A 68 7.29 -0.44 13.36
N GLU A 69 6.76 -0.50 12.13
CA GLU A 69 7.51 -0.91 10.93
C GLU A 69 8.22 0.28 10.24
N LYS A 70 8.41 1.38 10.97
CA LYS A 70 9.33 2.49 10.63
C LYS A 70 8.99 3.29 9.39
N MET A 71 7.82 3.11 8.78
CA MET A 71 7.39 3.92 7.63
C MET A 71 7.30 5.41 8.00
N GLU A 72 6.80 5.76 9.19
CA GLU A 72 6.81 7.15 9.69
C GLU A 72 8.23 7.74 9.74
N ALA A 73 9.18 6.98 10.29
CA ALA A 73 10.58 7.42 10.44
C ALA A 73 11.25 7.57 9.08
N ALA A 74 10.99 6.64 8.15
CA ALA A 74 11.45 6.71 6.77
C ALA A 74 10.92 7.98 6.07
N LEU A 75 9.62 8.26 6.18
CA LEU A 75 9.03 9.48 5.61
C LEU A 75 9.62 10.74 6.22
N ARG A 76 9.78 10.77 7.55
CA ARG A 76 10.36 11.93 8.25
C ARG A 76 11.78 12.21 7.79
N LYS A 77 12.59 11.17 7.60
CA LYS A 77 14.00 11.28 7.18
C LYS A 77 14.15 11.64 5.70
N GLU A 78 13.40 10.96 4.83
CA GLU A 78 13.59 11.04 3.38
C GLU A 78 12.78 12.19 2.75
N ILE A 79 11.52 12.34 3.14
CA ILE A 79 10.59 13.33 2.54
C ILE A 79 10.49 14.59 3.42
N GLY A 80 10.53 14.41 4.74
CA GLY A 80 10.60 15.49 5.71
C GLY A 80 9.47 15.46 6.75
N SER A 81 9.76 16.06 7.92
CA SER A 81 8.87 16.03 9.09
C SER A 81 7.47 16.59 8.85
N LYS A 82 7.34 17.62 8.01
CA LYS A 82 6.01 18.20 7.68
C LYS A 82 5.13 17.19 6.95
N HIS A 83 5.73 16.36 6.09
CA HIS A 83 5.02 15.34 5.33
C HIS A 83 4.57 14.18 6.23
N ALA A 84 5.50 13.65 7.04
CA ALA A 84 5.18 12.62 8.03
C ALA A 84 4.07 13.06 8.99
N PHE A 85 4.15 14.27 9.55
CA PHE A 85 3.11 14.84 10.40
C PHE A 85 1.75 14.95 9.69
N GLY A 86 1.75 15.26 8.38
CA GLY A 86 0.54 15.27 7.57
C GLY A 86 -0.18 13.92 7.57
N ARG A 87 0.58 12.81 7.44
CA ARG A 87 0.04 11.44 7.52
C ARG A 87 -0.46 11.10 8.91
N GLU A 88 0.33 11.39 9.94
CA GLU A 88 -0.07 11.20 11.35
C GLU A 88 -1.40 11.91 11.65
N LYS A 89 -1.55 13.15 11.18
CA LYS A 89 -2.80 13.91 11.31
C LYS A 89 -3.96 13.23 10.61
N GLN A 90 -3.77 12.70 9.40
CA GLN A 90 -4.83 11.98 8.68
C GLN A 90 -5.27 10.71 9.42
N PHE A 91 -4.35 9.95 10.04
CA PHE A 91 -4.71 8.83 10.92
C PHE A 91 -5.54 9.29 12.12
N GLY A 92 -5.11 10.35 12.79
CA GLY A 92 -5.82 10.91 13.93
C GLY A 92 -7.23 11.40 13.58
N ASP A 93 -7.38 12.04 12.42
CA ASP A 93 -8.67 12.52 11.92
C ASP A 93 -9.57 11.36 11.47
N LEU A 94 -9.02 10.35 10.79
CA LEU A 94 -9.78 9.16 10.41
C LEU A 94 -10.28 8.42 11.64
N ARG A 95 -9.45 8.26 12.68
CA ARG A 95 -9.86 7.64 13.95
C ARG A 95 -11.04 8.37 14.60
N LYS A 96 -11.10 9.71 14.49
CA LYS A 96 -12.24 10.51 14.97
C LYS A 96 -13.47 10.34 14.07
N LEU A 97 -13.30 10.27 12.75
CA LEU A 97 -14.41 10.09 11.81
C LEU A 97 -15.02 8.69 11.91
N VAL A 98 -14.24 7.61 11.95
CA VAL A 98 -14.79 6.24 12.08
C VAL A 98 -15.55 6.03 13.38
N ALA A 99 -15.38 6.91 14.37
CA ALA A 99 -16.12 6.88 15.62
C ALA A 99 -17.58 7.31 15.47
N LYS A 100 -17.83 8.37 14.71
CA LYS A 100 -19.10 9.12 14.73
C LYS A 100 -19.33 10.05 13.53
N GLY A 101 -18.45 10.04 12.56
CA GLY A 101 -18.50 10.88 11.38
C GLY A 101 -19.52 10.39 10.36
N PRO A 102 -19.94 11.25 9.43
CA PRO A 102 -20.83 10.84 8.35
C PRO A 102 -20.12 9.85 7.40
N PRO A 103 -20.83 8.85 6.84
CA PRO A 103 -20.26 7.85 5.93
C PRO A 103 -19.41 8.43 4.80
N ASP A 104 -19.87 9.50 4.15
CA ASP A 104 -19.17 10.09 3.00
C ASP A 104 -17.81 10.71 3.38
N GLU A 105 -17.70 11.30 4.56
CA GLU A 105 -16.43 11.84 5.05
C GLU A 105 -15.46 10.71 5.44
N ILE A 106 -15.96 9.62 6.04
CA ILE A 106 -15.16 8.42 6.34
C ILE A 106 -14.57 7.86 5.04
N ARG A 107 -15.41 7.66 4.01
CA ARG A 107 -14.97 7.16 2.69
C ARG A 107 -13.92 8.07 2.06
N ARG A 108 -14.18 9.38 2.06
CA ARG A 108 -13.29 10.37 1.47
C ARG A 108 -11.92 10.37 2.15
N LEU A 109 -11.87 10.43 3.48
CA LEU A 109 -10.59 10.49 4.20
C LEU A 109 -9.85 9.15 4.16
N SER A 110 -10.57 8.03 4.28
CA SER A 110 -10.00 6.68 4.11
C SER A 110 -9.33 6.54 2.74
N ALA A 111 -10.02 6.88 1.65
CA ALA A 111 -9.47 6.83 0.30
C ALA A 111 -8.25 7.76 0.14
N ALA A 112 -8.33 8.99 0.65
CA ALA A 112 -7.23 9.95 0.58
C ALA A 112 -5.99 9.47 1.34
N LEU A 113 -6.16 8.88 2.53
CA LEU A 113 -5.06 8.33 3.32
C LEU A 113 -4.41 7.14 2.61
N ARG A 114 -5.20 6.20 2.07
CA ARG A 114 -4.68 5.04 1.31
C ARG A 114 -3.91 5.45 0.06
N SER A 115 -4.43 6.42 -0.71
CA SER A 115 -3.71 6.97 -1.87
C SER A 115 -2.39 7.60 -1.47
N GLY A 116 -2.42 8.43 -0.41
CA GLY A 116 -1.22 9.08 0.10
C GLY A 116 -0.16 8.08 0.58
N LEU A 117 -0.56 7.02 1.29
CA LEU A 117 0.35 5.95 1.70
C LEU A 117 0.94 5.20 0.50
N ALA A 118 0.15 4.92 -0.53
CA ALA A 118 0.63 4.26 -1.75
C ALA A 118 1.66 5.12 -2.51
N GLU A 119 1.47 6.44 -2.55
CA GLU A 119 2.44 7.39 -3.11
C GLU A 119 3.72 7.43 -2.28
N ASP A 120 3.58 7.50 -0.95
CA ASP A 120 4.67 7.51 0.00
C ASP A 120 5.54 6.24 -0.11
N GLY A 121 4.92 5.06 -0.18
CA GLY A 121 5.63 3.80 -0.33
C GLY A 121 6.46 3.74 -1.62
N LYS A 122 5.87 4.18 -2.75
CA LYS A 122 6.60 4.28 -4.03
C LYS A 122 7.75 5.27 -3.96
N ALA A 123 7.58 6.41 -3.30
CA ALA A 123 8.61 7.42 -3.16
C ALA A 123 9.81 6.90 -2.35
N LEU A 124 9.54 6.23 -1.23
CA LEU A 124 10.60 5.63 -0.40
C LEU A 124 11.34 4.50 -1.13
N ASP A 125 10.62 3.66 -1.87
CA ASP A 125 11.23 2.61 -2.70
C ASP A 125 12.10 3.21 -3.81
N ALA A 126 11.61 4.25 -4.51
CA ALA A 126 12.36 4.93 -5.56
C ALA A 126 13.60 5.66 -5.04
N ALA A 127 13.55 6.17 -3.81
CA ALA A 127 14.70 6.76 -3.12
C ALA A 127 15.72 5.71 -2.62
N GLY A 128 15.40 4.42 -2.70
CA GLY A 128 16.29 3.35 -2.26
C GLY A 128 16.48 3.33 -0.74
N VAL A 129 15.51 3.83 0.03
CA VAL A 129 15.56 3.84 1.49
C VAL A 129 15.59 2.39 1.99
N SER A 130 16.72 1.95 2.52
CA SER A 130 16.81 0.62 3.13
C SER A 130 15.96 0.59 4.42
N PRO A 131 15.09 -0.42 4.63
CA PRO A 131 14.37 -0.58 5.89
C PRO A 131 15.30 -0.94 7.06
N ASP A 132 16.46 -1.55 6.79
CA ASP A 132 17.40 -2.03 7.80
C ASP A 132 18.06 -0.88 8.59
N VAL A 133 18.15 0.32 8.02
CA VAL A 133 18.70 1.49 8.73
C VAL A 133 17.83 1.96 9.88
N PHE A 134 16.60 1.46 9.97
CA PHE A 134 15.66 1.71 11.05
C PHE A 134 15.43 0.50 11.95
N ALA A 135 16.11 -0.63 11.68
CA ALA A 135 16.10 -1.78 12.57
C ALA A 135 16.72 -1.36 13.90
N VAL A 136 15.97 -1.53 14.99
CA VAL A 136 16.52 -1.39 16.34
C VAL A 136 17.29 -2.68 16.59
N ASN A 137 18.60 -2.60 16.87
CA ASN A 137 19.38 -3.74 17.38
C ASN A 137 18.63 -4.30 18.60
N GLN A 138 17.99 -5.46 18.44
CA GLN A 138 17.34 -6.17 19.53
C GLN A 138 18.36 -6.94 20.36
#